data_AF-A0A317KLV5-F1
#
_entry.id   AF-A0A317KLV5-F1
#
_cell.length_a   1.000
_cell.length_b   1.000
_cell.length_c   1.000
_cell.angle_alpha   90.00
_cell.angle_beta   90.00
_cell.angle_gamma   90.00
#
_symmetry.space_group_name_H-M   'P 1'
#
loop_
_entity.id
_entity.type
_entity.pdbx_description
1 polymer ?
#
loop_
_entity_poly.entity_id
_entity_poly.type
_entity_poly.pdbx_seq_one_letter_code
_entity_poly.pdbx_strand_id
1 'polypeptide(L)'
;MCGSGYQVIDSATLTANGIRQGRVYLLYNTGNGYNCVVTLKDTNVGRATTVSAYLEVQGKTRSTDSGAFQYYAGPVRASAAAACVKWGGSTGGASYGSPFEHCG
;
A
#
# COMPACT_ATOMS: atom_id res chain seq x y z
N MET A 1 -2.66 -6.86 9.54
CA MET A 1 -2.18 -5.86 8.57
C MET A 1 -3.27 -4.86 8.18
N CYS A 2 -4.45 -5.24 7.64
CA CYS A 2 -5.60 -4.31 7.51
C CYS A 2 -6.78 -4.59 8.47
N GLY A 3 -6.85 -5.78 9.06
CA GLY A 3 -7.94 -6.18 9.97
C GLY A 3 -9.01 -7.01 9.26
N SER A 4 -10.05 -7.39 9.99
CA SER A 4 -11.16 -8.21 9.49
C SER A 4 -12.00 -7.49 8.43
N GLY A 5 -12.55 -8.25 7.48
CA GLY A 5 -13.44 -7.73 6.43
C GLY A 5 -12.72 -7.13 5.21
N TYR A 6 -11.40 -7.02 5.24
CA TYR A 6 -10.59 -6.59 4.09
C TYR A 6 -10.24 -7.77 3.18
N GLN A 7 -10.39 -7.57 1.88
CA GLN A 7 -9.95 -8.49 0.83
C GLN A 7 -8.93 -7.78 -0.06
N VAL A 8 -7.90 -8.52 -0.52
CA VAL A 8 -6.95 -8.00 -1.50
C VAL A 8 -7.69 -7.84 -2.83
N ILE A 9 -7.71 -6.62 -3.35
CA ILE A 9 -8.30 -6.30 -4.66
C ILE A 9 -7.23 -6.00 -5.71
N ASP A 10 -6.01 -5.63 -5.28
CA ASP A 10 -4.90 -5.40 -6.17
C ASP A 10 -3.53 -5.54 -5.45
N SER A 11 -2.47 -5.78 -6.22
CA SER A 11 -1.10 -5.79 -5.71
C SER A 11 -0.06 -5.53 -6.78
N ALA A 12 1.05 -4.89 -6.39
CA ALA A 12 2.14 -4.55 -7.28
C ALA A 12 3.48 -4.98 -6.67
N THR A 13 4.27 -5.70 -7.48
CA THR A 13 5.59 -6.19 -7.05
C THR A 13 6.63 -5.08 -7.16
N LEU A 14 7.42 -4.89 -6.09
CA LEU A 14 8.50 -3.92 -6.05
C LEU A 14 9.81 -4.62 -6.41
N THR A 15 10.33 -4.36 -7.61
CA THR A 15 11.57 -4.97 -8.12
C THR A 15 12.63 -3.91 -8.34
N ALA A 16 13.83 -4.16 -7.82
CA ALA A 16 15.02 -3.36 -8.10
C ALA A 16 16.16 -4.30 -8.50
N ASN A 17 16.87 -3.95 -9.57
CA ASN A 17 18.00 -4.73 -10.10
C ASN A 17 17.66 -6.21 -10.36
N GLY A 18 16.44 -6.50 -10.85
CA GLY A 18 15.95 -7.86 -11.09
C GLY A 18 15.58 -8.65 -9.84
N ILE A 19 15.71 -8.08 -8.65
CA ILE A 19 15.38 -8.72 -7.37
C ILE A 19 14.10 -8.12 -6.81
N ARG A 20 13.18 -8.99 -6.41
CA ARG A 20 11.95 -8.60 -5.69
C ARG A 20 12.30 -8.11 -4.29
N GLN A 21 12.10 -6.82 -4.05
CA GLN A 21 12.34 -6.16 -2.76
C GLN A 21 11.14 -6.26 -1.82
N GLY A 22 9.94 -6.32 -2.39
CA GLY A 22 8.69 -6.42 -1.64
C GLY A 22 7.46 -6.39 -2.54
N ARG A 23 6.30 -6.17 -1.93
CA ARG A 23 5.03 -6.02 -2.63
C ARG A 23 4.13 -5.04 -1.90
N VAL A 24 3.48 -4.17 -2.67
CA VAL A 24 2.41 -3.31 -2.17
C VAL A 24 1.08 -4.00 -2.42
N TYR A 25 0.16 -3.93 -1.47
CA TYR A 25 -1.18 -4.47 -1.56
C TYR A 25 -2.21 -3.38 -1.36
N LEU A 26 -3.24 -3.37 -2.20
CA LEU A 26 -4.48 -2.64 -1.99
C LEU A 26 -5.55 -3.62 -1.54
N LEU A 27 -6.18 -3.31 -0.41
CA LEU A 27 -7.27 -4.08 0.16
C LEU A 27 -8.51 -3.22 0.30
N TYR A 28 -9.68 -3.82 0.14
CA TYR A 28 -10.98 -3.16 0.28
C TYR A 28 -11.89 -3.91 1.23
N ASN A 29 -12.68 -3.18 2.01
CA ASN A 29 -13.72 -3.72 2.87
C ASN A 29 -15.09 -3.28 2.36
N THR A 30 -15.82 -4.21 1.75
CA THR A 30 -17.15 -3.96 1.16
C THR A 30 -18.22 -3.63 2.21
N GLY A 31 -18.00 -4.01 3.48
CA GLY A 31 -18.93 -3.73 4.57
C GLY A 31 -18.90 -2.28 5.07
N ASN A 32 -17.83 -1.52 4.79
CA ASN A 32 -17.70 -0.13 5.23
C ASN A 32 -17.14 0.84 4.17
N GLY A 33 -16.77 0.36 2.99
CA GLY A 33 -16.27 1.20 1.88
C GLY A 33 -14.86 1.77 2.10
N TYR A 34 -14.04 1.14 2.94
CA TYR A 34 -12.67 1.58 3.18
C TYR A 34 -11.66 0.81 2.33
N ASN A 35 -10.72 1.57 1.76
CA ASN A 35 -9.48 1.04 1.22
C ASN A 35 -8.39 0.99 2.29
N CYS A 36 -7.44 0.09 2.12
CA CYS A 36 -6.27 -0.09 2.99
C CYS A 36 -5.05 -0.47 2.16
N VAL A 37 -3.94 0.24 2.35
CA VAL A 37 -2.67 -0.04 1.66
C VAL A 37 -1.60 -0.46 2.64
N VAL A 38 -0.86 -1.51 2.29
CA VAL A 38 0.32 -1.99 3.02
C VAL A 38 1.45 -2.33 2.05
N THR A 39 2.68 -2.05 2.45
CA THR A 39 3.88 -2.46 1.70
C THR A 39 4.65 -3.46 2.53
N LEU A 40 4.73 -4.71 2.06
CA LEU A 40 5.44 -5.80 2.70
C LEU A 40 6.83 -5.95 2.09
N LYS A 41 7.81 -6.22 2.95
CA LYS A 41 9.20 -6.49 2.55
C LYS A 41 9.37 -7.96 2.20
N ASP A 42 10.14 -8.21 1.14
CA ASP A 42 10.64 -9.54 0.79
C ASP A 42 12.14 -9.68 1.07
N THR A 43 12.86 -8.55 1.11
CA THR A 43 14.28 -8.48 1.48
C THR A 43 14.45 -7.67 2.78
N ASN A 44 15.56 -7.88 3.49
CA ASN A 44 15.84 -7.21 4.77
C ASN A 44 14.73 -7.41 5.84
N VAL A 45 13.99 -8.51 5.77
CA VAL A 45 12.94 -8.85 6.75
C VAL A 45 13.59 -8.98 8.14
N GLY A 46 13.01 -8.31 9.14
CA GLY A 46 13.54 -8.24 10.51
C GLY A 46 14.56 -7.11 10.76
N ARG A 47 15.08 -6.47 9.71
CA ARG A 47 15.98 -5.30 9.82
C ARG A 47 15.24 -4.01 9.53
N ALA A 48 15.38 -2.99 10.37
CA ALA A 48 14.77 -1.69 10.11
C ALA A 48 15.40 -1.03 8.87
N THR A 49 14.61 -0.83 7.83
CA THR A 49 15.00 -0.13 6.58
C THR A 49 13.85 0.75 6.12
N THR A 50 14.11 1.75 5.28
CA THR A 50 13.07 2.63 4.76
C THR A 50 12.02 1.84 3.97
N VAL A 51 10.76 1.95 4.39
CA VAL A 51 9.57 1.43 3.69
C VAL A 51 8.49 2.50 3.72
N SER A 52 7.70 2.60 2.66
CA SER A 52 6.52 3.45 2.64
C SER A 52 5.30 2.75 2.05
N ALA A 53 4.12 3.18 2.47
CA ALA A 53 2.83 2.84 1.90
C ALA A 53 1.98 4.12 1.84
N TYR A 54 1.16 4.27 0.81
CA TYR A 54 0.30 5.44 0.68
C TYR A 54 -1.04 5.13 0.02
N LEU A 55 -2.02 5.95 0.33
CA LEU A 55 -3.34 5.94 -0.26
C LEU A 55 -3.82 7.38 -0.47
N GLU A 56 -4.25 7.68 -1.68
CA GLU A 56 -4.80 8.96 -2.09
C GLU A 56 -6.18 8.72 -2.67
N VAL A 57 -7.19 9.29 -2.06
CA VAL A 57 -8.56 9.29 -2.60
C VAL A 57 -8.69 10.50 -3.49
N GLN A 58 -9.25 10.34 -4.69
CA GLN A 58 -9.41 11.44 -5.64
C GLN A 58 -10.12 12.63 -4.97
N GLY A 59 -9.52 13.82 -5.09
CA GLY A 59 -10.03 15.06 -4.47
C GLY A 59 -9.70 15.22 -2.98
N LYS A 60 -8.94 14.31 -2.36
CA LYS A 60 -8.47 14.42 -0.97
C LYS A 60 -6.95 14.46 -0.90
N THR A 61 -6.42 14.93 0.22
CA THR A 61 -4.98 14.85 0.50
C THR A 61 -4.55 13.39 0.64
N ARG A 62 -3.42 13.07 0.03
CA ARG A 62 -2.77 11.76 0.16
C ARG A 62 -2.35 11.48 1.60
N SER A 63 -2.69 10.28 2.09
CA SER A 63 -2.17 9.74 3.34
C SER A 63 -0.98 8.83 3.05
N THR A 64 0.07 8.94 3.85
CA THR A 64 1.31 8.17 3.69
C THR A 64 1.81 7.73 5.05
N ASP A 65 2.22 6.47 5.15
CA ASP A 65 3.03 5.94 6.23
C ASP A 65 4.42 5.65 5.69
N SER A 66 5.45 6.19 6.32
CA SER A 66 6.83 6.10 5.85
C SER A 66 7.81 6.18 7.02
N GLY A 67 8.79 5.30 7.02
CA GLY A 67 9.75 5.19 8.11
C GLY A 67 10.67 3.99 7.99
N ALA A 68 11.50 3.79 8.99
CA ALA A 68 12.35 2.61 9.09
C ALA A 68 11.56 1.46 9.72
N PHE A 69 11.14 0.50 8.90
CA PHE A 69 10.32 -0.63 9.34
C PHE A 69 11.05 -1.97 9.17
N GLN A 70 10.84 -2.87 10.13
CA GLN A 70 11.43 -4.21 10.10
C GLN A 70 10.73 -5.14 9.09
N TYR A 71 9.42 -4.96 8.88
CA TYR A 71 8.58 -5.92 8.16
C TYR A 71 7.70 -5.29 7.08
N TYR A 72 7.02 -4.18 7.37
CA TYR A 72 6.08 -3.54 6.44
C TYR A 72 5.79 -2.09 6.85
N ALA A 73 5.29 -1.28 5.92
CA ALA A 73 4.66 0.01 6.19
C ALA A 73 3.14 -0.07 5.99
N GLY A 74 2.38 0.76 6.69
CA GLY A 74 0.92 0.75 6.76
C GLY A 74 0.39 0.11 8.05
N PRO A 75 -0.94 -0.08 8.19
CA PRO A 75 -1.96 0.18 7.19
C PRO A 75 -2.30 1.67 7.01
N VAL A 76 -2.27 2.15 5.77
CA VAL A 76 -2.86 3.43 5.40
C VAL A 76 -4.31 3.19 4.98
N ARG A 77 -5.28 3.72 5.73
CA ARG A 77 -6.71 3.49 5.48
C ARG A 77 -7.42 4.79 5.11
N ALA A 78 -8.34 4.72 4.16
CA ALA A 78 -9.22 5.83 3.82
C ALA A 78 -10.57 5.33 3.29
N SER A 79 -11.64 6.06 3.60
CA SER A 79 -12.93 5.86 2.95
C SER A 79 -12.90 6.47 1.55
N ALA A 80 -13.29 5.66 0.57
CA ALA A 80 -13.32 6.03 -0.85
C ALA A 80 -14.57 5.49 -1.57
N ALA A 81 -15.68 5.32 -0.85
CA ALA A 81 -16.94 4.95 -1.48
C ALA A 81 -17.27 5.96 -2.61
N ALA A 82 -17.50 5.43 -3.82
CA ALA A 82 -17.75 6.20 -5.04
C ALA A 82 -16.62 7.17 -5.49
N ALA A 83 -15.37 6.89 -5.12
CA ALA A 83 -14.21 7.67 -5.56
C ALA A 83 -13.05 6.76 -5.96
N CYS A 84 -12.33 7.13 -7.01
CA CYS A 84 -11.10 6.44 -7.40
C CYS A 84 -10.00 6.65 -6.36
N VAL A 85 -9.15 5.64 -6.20
CA VAL A 85 -7.98 5.67 -5.33
C VAL A 85 -6.70 5.52 -6.13
N LYS A 86 -5.66 6.19 -5.66
CA LYS A 86 -4.29 6.01 -6.09
C LYS A 86 -3.50 5.46 -4.91
N TRP A 87 -2.74 4.42 -5.13
CA TRP A 87 -2.08 3.67 -4.06
C TRP A 87 -0.67 3.27 -4.48
N GLY A 88 0.16 2.93 -3.49
CA GLY A 88 1.50 2.47 -3.75
C GLY A 88 2.40 2.50 -2.53
N GLY A 89 3.69 2.40 -2.78
CA GLY A 89 4.68 2.29 -1.72
C GLY A 89 6.08 2.03 -2.25
N SER A 90 7.03 1.89 -1.34
CA SER A 90 8.43 1.65 -1.68
C SER A 90 9.15 0.81 -0.64
N THR A 91 10.16 0.05 -1.07
CA THR A 91 11.11 -0.66 -0.21
C THR A 91 12.33 -1.08 -1.01
N GLY A 92 13.50 -1.18 -0.37
CA GLY A 92 14.71 -1.72 -1.00
C GLY A 92 15.15 -1.02 -2.29
N GLY A 93 14.86 0.28 -2.43
CA GLY A 93 15.17 1.04 -3.66
C GLY A 93 14.16 0.85 -4.81
N ALA A 94 13.13 0.02 -4.64
CA ALA A 94 12.03 -0.13 -5.58
C ALA A 94 10.80 0.67 -5.12
N SER A 95 10.02 1.17 -6.07
CA SER A 95 8.77 1.89 -5.80
C SER A 95 7.70 1.55 -6.84
N TYR A 96 6.44 1.68 -6.43
CA TYR A 96 5.28 1.59 -7.30
C TYR A 96 4.27 2.66 -6.92
N GLY A 97 3.59 3.19 -7.93
CA GLY A 97 2.42 4.02 -7.76
C GLY A 97 1.43 3.82 -8.89
N SER A 98 0.19 3.50 -8.55
CA SER A 98 -0.89 3.33 -9.51
C SER A 98 -1.29 4.67 -10.14
N PRO A 99 -2.05 4.68 -11.25
CA PRO A 99 -2.97 5.78 -11.56
C PRO A 99 -4.14 5.81 -10.56
N PHE A 100 -5.09 6.74 -10.72
CA PHE A 100 -6.39 6.63 -10.03
C PHE A 100 -7.21 5.50 -10.66
N GLU A 101 -7.66 4.57 -9.83
CA GLU A 101 -8.40 3.35 -10.22
C GLU A 101 -9.29 2.88 -9.05
N HIS A 102 -9.98 1.74 -9.18
CA HIS A 102 -10.84 1.18 -8.11
C HIS A 102 -11.88 2.19 -7.57
N CYS A 103 -12.76 2.67 -8.45
CA CYS A 103 -13.62 3.85 -8.23
C CYS A 103 -14.94 3.64 -7.44
N GLY A 104 -15.01 2.64 -6.57
CA GLY A 104 -16.21 2.31 -5.78
C GLY A 104 -16.70 0.89 -5.97
#